data_AF-A0A6J1RFL7-F1
#
_entry.id   AF-A0A6J1RFL7-F1
#
_cell.length_a   1.000
_cell.length_b   1.000
_cell.length_c   1.000
_cell.angle_alpha   90.00
_cell.angle_beta   90.00
_cell.angle_gamma   90.00
#
_symmetry.space_group_name_H-M   'P 1'
#
loop_
_entity.id
_entity.type
_entity.pdbx_description
1 polymer ?
#
loop_
_entity_poly.entity_id
_entity_poly.type
_entity_poly.pdbx_seq_one_letter_code
_entity_poly.pdbx_strand_id
1 'polypeptide(L)'
;CERIRGGIGKAKGVNFLVWDVGGQEKLRPLWKSYTRCTDGIIFVVDSCDIERLEEAKMELTRTARSPDNAGVPILILANKQDLPGTTNIIKLTINYILKSGLNVFLIKKYLFT
;
A
#
# COMPACT_ATOMS: atom_id res chain seq x y z
N CYS A 1 5.05 12.16 -7.73
CA CYS A 1 5.59 12.33 -6.37
C CYS A 1 4.74 13.36 -5.67
N GLU A 2 4.02 13.00 -4.61
CA GLU A 2 3.26 13.97 -3.84
C GLU A 2 3.81 14.00 -2.41
N ARG A 3 4.20 15.20 -1.97
CA ARG A 3 4.67 15.39 -0.60
C ARG A 3 3.48 15.74 0.28
N ILE A 4 2.97 14.74 1.00
CA ILE A 4 1.83 14.92 1.89
C ILE A 4 2.36 15.17 3.30
N ARG A 5 1.96 16.29 3.90
CA ARG A 5 2.16 16.54 5.33
C ARG A 5 0.98 15.96 6.09
N GLY A 6 1.22 15.07 7.05
CA GLY A 6 0.16 14.54 7.90
C GLY A 6 -0.43 15.65 8.77
N GLY A 7 -1.60 16.17 8.39
CA GLY A 7 -2.37 17.14 9.17
C GLY A 7 -3.39 16.45 10.06
N ILE A 8 -3.27 16.65 11.38
CA ILE A 8 -4.19 16.28 12.47
C ILE A 8 -4.55 14.78 12.55
N GLY A 9 -3.77 14.08 13.39
CA GLY A 9 -3.91 12.69 13.83
C GLY A 9 -2.70 12.36 14.73
N LYS A 10 -2.59 11.16 15.33
CA LYS A 10 -1.43 10.80 16.17
C LYS A 10 -0.07 10.91 15.47
N ALA A 11 -0.04 11.07 14.14
CA ALA A 11 1.16 11.36 13.34
C ALA A 11 1.58 12.86 13.37
N LYS A 12 1.45 13.56 14.52
CA LYS A 12 1.86 14.97 14.64
C LYS A 12 3.37 15.09 14.39
N GLY A 13 3.75 15.82 13.33
CA GLY A 13 5.15 16.15 13.01
C GLY A 13 5.88 15.16 12.08
N VAL A 14 5.18 14.16 11.54
CA VAL A 14 5.76 13.23 10.56
C VAL A 14 5.48 13.74 9.14
N ASN A 15 6.55 13.95 8.37
CA ASN A 15 6.46 14.22 6.94
C ASN A 15 6.50 12.90 6.19
N PHE A 16 5.60 12.74 5.21
CA PHE A 16 5.60 11.60 4.31
C PHE A 16 5.98 12.06 2.90
N LEU A 17 6.88 11.32 2.25
CA LEU A 17 7.03 11.38 0.81
C LEU A 17 6.25 10.21 0.22
N VAL A 18 5.18 10.50 -0.51
CA VAL A 18 4.29 9.45 -1.03
C VAL A 18 4.44 9.33 -2.54
N TRP A 19 4.64 8.09 -2.96
CA TRP A 19 4.66 7.70 -4.37
C TRP A 19 3.39 6.94 -4.69
N ASP A 20 2.49 7.58 -5.43
CA ASP A 20 1.29 6.94 -5.95
C ASP A 20 1.60 6.22 -7.27
N VAL A 21 1.34 4.92 -7.33
CA VAL A 21 1.61 4.10 -8.52
C VAL A 21 0.41 3.22 -8.87
N GLY A 22 0.14 3.18 -10.18
CA GLY A 22 -1.00 2.46 -10.74
C GLY A 22 -0.91 0.94 -10.60
N GLY A 23 -2.08 0.34 -10.41
CA GLY A 23 -2.28 -1.10 -10.20
C GLY A 23 -2.39 -1.97 -11.45
N GLN A 24 -2.58 -1.32 -12.61
CA GLN A 24 -2.76 -1.99 -13.89
C GLN A 24 -1.57 -2.91 -14.19
N GLU A 25 -1.83 -4.09 -14.74
CA GLU A 25 -0.82 -5.12 -14.99
C GLU A 25 0.42 -4.57 -15.73
N LYS A 26 0.20 -3.75 -16.77
CA LYS A 26 1.25 -3.09 -17.56
C LYS A 26 2.15 -2.14 -16.75
N LEU A 27 1.67 -1.62 -15.61
CA LEU A 27 2.40 -0.69 -14.75
C LEU A 27 3.13 -1.41 -13.60
N ARG A 28 2.79 -2.66 -13.29
CA ARG A 28 3.41 -3.44 -12.20
C ARG A 28 4.93 -3.57 -12.29
N PRO A 29 5.57 -3.65 -13.48
CA PRO A 29 7.02 -3.65 -13.57
C PRO A 29 7.67 -2.42 -12.90
N LEU A 30 6.97 -1.29 -12.87
CA LEU A 30 7.48 -0.07 -12.24
C LEU A 30 7.50 -0.15 -10.71
N TRP A 31 6.69 -1.01 -10.09
CA TRP A 31 6.61 -1.11 -8.63
C TRP A 31 7.98 -1.35 -8.01
N LYS A 32 8.83 -2.18 -8.63
CA LYS A 32 10.19 -2.45 -8.16
C LYS A 32 11.05 -1.20 -8.01
N SER A 33 10.91 -0.25 -8.95
CA SER A 33 11.67 1.01 -8.93
C SER A 33 11.19 1.92 -7.80
N TYR A 34 9.89 1.88 -7.48
CA TYR A 34 9.29 2.74 -6.46
C TYR A 34 9.28 2.13 -5.05
N THR A 35 9.30 0.80 -4.89
CA THR A 35 9.40 0.15 -3.56
C THR A 35 10.82 0.20 -3.00
N ARG A 36 11.82 0.31 -3.88
CA ARG A 36 13.24 0.38 -3.50
C ARG A 36 13.49 1.54 -2.54
N CYS A 37 14.18 1.25 -1.44
CA CYS A 37 14.53 2.23 -0.40
C CYS A 37 13.33 2.96 0.21
N THR A 38 12.16 2.32 0.25
CA THR A 38 11.00 2.86 0.96
C THR A 38 11.00 2.43 2.42
N ASP A 39 10.49 3.30 3.28
CA ASP A 39 10.34 3.02 4.71
C ASP A 39 9.04 2.26 5.01
N GLY A 40 8.10 2.22 4.05
CA GLY A 40 6.86 1.46 4.17
C GLY A 40 6.10 1.39 2.85
N ILE A 41 5.27 0.35 2.72
CA ILE A 41 4.40 0.13 1.56
C ILE A 41 2.95 0.16 2.04
N ILE A 42 2.08 0.85 1.33
CA ILE A 42 0.62 0.80 1.49
C ILE A 42 0.06 0.10 0.26
N PHE A 43 -0.54 -1.07 0.47
CA PHE A 43 -1.16 -1.88 -0.58
C PHE A 43 -2.67 -1.76 -0.49
N VAL A 44 -3.30 -1.15 -1.49
CA VAL A 44 -4.76 -0.90 -1.50
C VAL A 44 -5.46 -1.97 -2.33
N VAL A 45 -6.43 -2.65 -1.72
CA VAL A 45 -7.24 -3.72 -2.30
C VAL A 45 -8.68 -3.23 -2.43
N ASP A 46 -9.36 -3.58 -3.52
CA ASP A 46 -10.82 -3.43 -3.62
C ASP A 46 -11.50 -4.59 -2.89
N SER A 47 -12.20 -4.29 -1.80
CA SER A 47 -12.80 -5.31 -0.93
C SER A 47 -14.10 -5.94 -1.47
N CYS A 48 -14.66 -5.38 -2.54
CA CYS A 48 -15.84 -5.91 -3.22
C CYS A 48 -15.50 -6.89 -4.33
N ASP A 49 -14.25 -6.87 -4.81
CA ASP A 49 -13.83 -7.64 -5.97
C ASP A 49 -13.18 -8.96 -5.53
N ILE A 50 -14.03 -9.95 -5.25
CA ILE A 50 -13.62 -11.26 -4.74
C ILE A 50 -12.78 -12.01 -5.78
N GLU A 51 -13.11 -11.90 -7.07
CA GLU A 51 -12.40 -12.59 -8.15
C GLU A 51 -10.93 -12.15 -8.24
N ARG A 52 -10.67 -10.85 -8.04
CA ARG A 52 -9.31 -10.29 -8.10
C ARG A 52 -8.56 -10.34 -6.77
N LEU A 53 -9.17 -10.85 -5.69
CA LEU A 53 -8.53 -10.92 -4.39
C LEU A 53 -7.34 -11.91 -4.38
N GLU A 54 -7.47 -13.05 -5.06
CA GLU A 54 -6.35 -14.01 -5.15
C GLU A 54 -5.19 -13.42 -5.96
N GLU A 55 -5.52 -12.68 -7.03
CA GLU A 55 -4.52 -11.90 -7.77
C GLU A 55 -3.84 -10.85 -6.88
N ALA A 56 -4.59 -10.14 -6.03
CA ALA A 56 -4.06 -9.16 -5.10
C ALA A 56 -3.10 -9.80 -4.08
N LYS A 57 -3.46 -10.97 -3.55
CA LYS A 57 -2.65 -11.75 -2.63
C LYS A 57 -1.36 -12.26 -3.26
N MET A 58 -1.40 -12.75 -4.51
CA MET A 58 -0.21 -13.17 -5.24
C MET A 58 0.77 -12.00 -5.44
N GLU A 59 0.27 -10.85 -5.88
CA GLU A 59 1.09 -9.66 -6.13
C GLU A 59 1.65 -9.05 -4.83
N LEU A 60 0.84 -9.03 -3.76
CA LEU A 60 1.30 -8.63 -2.43
C LEU A 60 2.42 -9.55 -1.94
N THR A 61 2.26 -10.86 -2.09
CA THR A 61 3.27 -11.84 -1.67
C THR A 61 4.56 -11.66 -2.46
N ARG A 62 4.46 -11.45 -3.77
CA ARG A 62 5.61 -11.18 -4.64
C ARG A 62 6.34 -9.90 -4.23
N THR A 63 5.57 -8.85 -3.93
CA THR A 63 6.12 -7.56 -3.46
C THR A 63 6.80 -7.71 -2.11
N ALA A 64 6.16 -8.37 -1.15
CA ALA A 64 6.69 -8.57 0.21
C ALA A 64 7.94 -9.46 0.23
N ARG A 65 8.03 -10.44 -0.67
CA ARG A 65 9.18 -11.35 -0.79
C ARG A 65 10.31 -10.80 -1.67
N SER A 66 10.13 -9.63 -2.27
CA SER A 66 11.21 -8.99 -3.04
C SER A 66 12.40 -8.70 -2.12
N PRO A 67 13.63 -9.05 -2.51
CA PRO A 67 14.83 -8.73 -1.72
C PRO A 67 14.96 -7.22 -1.42
N ASP A 68 14.53 -6.38 -2.36
CA ASP A 68 14.53 -4.92 -2.23
C ASP A 68 13.57 -4.41 -1.12
N ASN A 69 12.64 -5.25 -0.66
CA ASN A 69 11.59 -4.91 0.32
C ASN A 69 11.74 -5.70 1.64
N ALA A 70 12.88 -6.37 1.84
CA ALA A 70 13.13 -7.14 3.05
C ALA A 70 13.07 -6.23 4.30
N GLY A 71 12.20 -6.57 5.25
CA GLY A 71 12.02 -5.79 6.49
C GLY A 71 11.19 -4.52 6.34
N VAL A 72 10.70 -4.18 5.14
CA VAL A 72 9.83 -3.02 4.92
C VAL A 72 8.41 -3.36 5.41
N PRO A 73 7.82 -2.57 6.34
CA PRO A 73 6.45 -2.80 6.79
C PRO A 73 5.44 -2.54 5.67
N ILE A 74 4.44 -3.40 5.57
CA ILE A 74 3.38 -3.30 4.55
C ILE A 74 2.01 -3.12 5.23
N LEU A 75 1.33 -2.02 4.92
CA LEU A 75 -0.04 -1.73 5.33
C LEU A 75 -0.98 -2.20 4.24
N ILE A 76 -1.94 -3.05 4.55
CA ILE A 76 -2.98 -3.41 3.59
C ILE A 76 -4.23 -2.60 3.90
N LEU A 77 -4.74 -1.88 2.90
CA LEU A 77 -5.99 -1.12 3.00
C LEU A 77 -7.07 -1.83 2.18
N ALA A 78 -8.10 -2.35 2.85
CA ALA A 78 -9.31 -2.81 2.22
C ALA A 78 -10.20 -1.60 1.89
N ASN A 79 -10.23 -1.19 0.63
CA ASN A 79 -10.97 -0.05 0.13
C ASN A 79 -12.40 -0.44 -0.31
N LYS A 80 -13.28 0.56 -0.44
CA LYS A 80 -14.70 0.42 -0.82
C LYS A 80 -15.61 -0.30 0.19
N GLN A 81 -15.27 -0.19 1.47
CA GLN A 81 -16.04 -0.79 2.58
C GLN A 81 -17.46 -0.21 2.75
N ASP A 82 -17.78 0.87 2.04
CA ASP A 82 -19.10 1.49 1.97
C ASP A 82 -20.10 0.71 1.08
N LEU A 83 -19.61 -0.17 0.20
CA LEU A 83 -20.46 -0.91 -0.73
C LEU A 83 -21.03 -2.20 -0.13
N PRO A 84 -22.20 -2.67 -0.59
CA PRO A 84 -22.73 -3.97 -0.19
C PRO A 84 -21.88 -5.11 -0.78
N GLY A 85 -21.71 -6.21 -0.03
CA GLY A 85 -20.94 -7.37 -0.48
C GLY A 85 -19.44 -7.30 -0.19
N THR A 86 -18.99 -6.28 0.55
CA THR A 86 -17.59 -6.16 0.97
C THR A 86 -17.21 -7.29 1.92
N THR A 87 -16.05 -7.88 1.67
CA THR A 87 -15.45 -8.80 2.64
C THR A 87 -14.96 -8.01 3.85
N ASN A 88 -15.46 -8.35 5.05
CA ASN A 88 -15.08 -7.73 6.34
C ASN A 88 -13.62 -8.02 6.78
N ILE A 89 -12.82 -8.62 5.90
CA ILE A 89 -11.57 -9.26 6.24
C ILE A 89 -10.52 -8.74 5.26
N ILE A 90 -9.67 -7.84 5.73
CA ILE A 90 -8.21 -8.01 5.75
C ILE A 90 -7.69 -6.94 6.72
N LYS A 91 -7.49 -7.36 7.99
CA LYS A 91 -6.64 -6.67 8.96
C LYS A 91 -5.35 -7.49 9.04
N LEU A 92 -4.27 -6.99 8.46
CA LEU A 92 -2.92 -7.54 8.66
C LEU A 92 -2.01 -6.44 9.22
N THR A 93 -1.20 -6.87 10.17
CA THR A 93 -0.53 -6.08 11.21
C THR A 93 0.56 -5.13 10.68
N ILE A 94 0.62 -3.92 11.27
CA ILE A 94 1.86 -3.14 11.37
C ILE A 94 2.19 -2.90 12.84
N ASN A 95 3.41 -3.25 13.23
CA ASN A 95 4.08 -2.68 14.40
C ASN A 95 4.77 -1.38 13.97
N TYR A 96 4.43 -0.26 14.62
CA TYR A 96 4.95 1.07 14.27
C TYR A 96 6.11 1.47 15.19
N ILE A 97 7.27 1.78 14.61
CA ILE A 97 8.22 2.77 15.14
C ILE A 97 8.31 3.88 14.09
N LEU A 98 7.69 5.03 14.37
CA LEU A 98 7.68 6.17 13.46
C LEU A 98 8.94 7.02 13.68
N LYS A 99 9.73 7.20 12.62
CA LYS A 99 10.82 8.18 12.53
C LYS A 99 10.36 9.37 11.68
N SER A 100 10.94 10.54 11.89
CA SER A 100 10.61 11.73 11.08
C SER A 100 11.17 11.59 9.66
N GLY A 101 10.34 11.81 8.63
CA GLY A 101 10.78 11.88 7.23
C GLY A 101 10.61 10.59 6.40
N LEU A 102 9.56 9.81 6.65
CA LEU A 102 9.33 8.52 6.01
C LEU A 102 8.97 8.64 4.52
N ASN A 103 9.58 7.79 3.70
CA ASN A 103 9.21 7.54 2.30
C ASN A 103 8.23 6.38 2.27
N VAL A 104 6.99 6.64 1.88
CA VAL A 104 5.93 5.65 1.82
C VAL A 104 5.53 5.41 0.37
N PHE A 105 5.46 4.15 -0.02
CA PHE A 105 5.02 3.75 -1.34
C PHE A 105 3.57 3.33 -1.32
N LEU A 106 2.74 3.92 -2.18
CA LEU A 106 1.32 3.60 -2.28
C LEU A 106 1.06 2.81 -3.57
N ILE A 107 0.72 1.53 -3.41
CA ILE A 107 0.26 0.68 -4.50
C ILE A 107 -1.26 0.74 -4.52
N LYS A 108 -1.80 1.45 -5.51
CA LYS A 108 -3.24 1.45 -5.78
C LYS A 108 -3.56 0.33 -6.75
N LYS A 109 -3.83 -0.88 -6.25
CA LYS A 109 -4.15 -1.98 -7.16
C LYS A 109 -5.44 -1.71 -7.96
N TYR A 110 -6.41 -0.98 -7.39
CA TYR A 110 -7.72 -0.76 -8.04
C TYR A 110 -8.42 0.56 -7.67
N LEU A 111 -7.70 1.69 -7.59
CA LEU A 111 -8.40 2.95 -7.26
C LEU A 111 -9.17 3.56 -8.45
N PHE A 112 -8.90 3.13 -9.68
CA PHE A 112 -9.61 3.60 -10.87
C PHE A 112 -9.66 2.47 -11.91
N THR A 113 -10.85 1.87 -12.06
CA THR A 113 -11.34 1.52 -13.40
C THR A 113 -11.71 2.80 -14.11
#